data_AF-A0A0Q7X1N7-F1
#
_entry.id   AF-A0A0Q7X1N7-F1
#
_cell.length_a   1.000
_cell.length_b   1.000
_cell.length_c   1.000
_cell.angle_alpha   90.00
_cell.angle_beta   90.00
_cell.angle_gamma   90.00
#
_symmetry.space_group_name_H-M   'P 1'
#
loop_
_entity.id
_entity.type
_entity.pdbx_description
1 polymer ?
#
loop_
_entity_poly.entity_id
_entity_poly.type
_entity_poly.pdbx_seq_one_letter_code
_entity_poly.pdbx_strand_id
1 'polypeptide(L)'
;MHELDPAFRAAPADWTDIRRWRKAERDRLIAARLAIPADARAAMSARIAARLDAAIGDVAGRMVSFYWPFRGEPDLRPWVETVNARGGRTALPIVVEKGRPLIFRAWKQGEKLDKGVWNIPIPAQGDPVLPDVVIAPVVGIDPDKYRLGYGGGFFDRTLASMPRKPLVIGVGYEMQRIPTIYPQAHDVPMGEVVLG
;
A
#
# COMPACT_ATOMS: atom_id res chain seq x y z
N MET A 1 -37.54 -14.09 -21.89
CA MET A 1 -36.91 -12.76 -22.04
C MET A 1 -35.90 -12.66 -20.91
N HIS A 2 -34.64 -13.04 -21.14
CA HIS A 2 -33.61 -13.03 -20.08
C HIS A 2 -33.23 -11.57 -19.82
N GLU A 3 -33.50 -11.10 -18.60
CA GLU A 3 -32.99 -9.85 -18.07
C GLU A 3 -31.46 -9.88 -18.12
N LEU A 4 -30.86 -8.91 -18.82
CA LEU A 4 -29.43 -8.67 -18.75
C LEU A 4 -29.15 -7.98 -17.42
N ASP A 5 -28.41 -8.67 -16.55
CA ASP A 5 -27.85 -8.13 -15.31
C ASP A 5 -27.04 -6.85 -15.61
N PRO A 6 -27.36 -5.69 -15.00
CA PRO A 6 -26.64 -4.44 -15.21
C PRO A 6 -25.15 -4.48 -14.78
N ALA A 7 -24.70 -5.54 -14.09
CA ALA A 7 -23.35 -5.66 -13.58
C ALA A 7 -22.32 -6.24 -14.58
N PHE A 8 -22.74 -6.75 -15.75
CA PHE A 8 -21.80 -7.32 -16.72
C PHE A 8 -21.24 -6.23 -17.66
N ARG A 9 -20.30 -5.42 -17.16
CA ARG A 9 -19.46 -4.61 -18.05
C ARG A 9 -18.49 -5.55 -18.79
N ALA A 10 -18.57 -5.56 -20.12
CA ALA A 10 -17.61 -6.26 -20.98
C ALA A 10 -16.17 -5.90 -20.57
N ALA A 11 -15.26 -6.87 -20.65
CA ALA A 11 -13.85 -6.64 -20.36
C ALA A 11 -13.32 -5.50 -21.26
N PRO A 12 -12.56 -4.53 -20.70
CA PRO A 12 -11.93 -3.47 -21.48
C PRO A 12 -11.13 -4.04 -22.66
N ALA A 13 -11.38 -3.54 -23.88
CA ALA A 13 -10.75 -4.06 -25.10
C ALA A 13 -9.36 -3.44 -25.37
N ASP A 14 -9.08 -2.26 -24.81
CA ASP A 14 -7.78 -1.58 -24.94
C ASP A 14 -7.32 -0.85 -23.66
N TRP A 15 -6.08 -0.35 -23.67
CA TRP A 15 -5.49 0.35 -22.52
C TRP A 15 -6.25 1.62 -22.09
N THR A 16 -6.90 2.31 -23.02
CA THR A 16 -7.66 3.52 -22.71
C THR A 16 -8.85 3.18 -21.82
N ASP A 17 -9.55 2.09 -22.15
CA ASP A 17 -10.66 1.59 -21.35
C ASP A 17 -10.19 1.05 -20.00
N ILE A 18 -9.07 0.31 -19.96
CA ILE A 18 -8.47 -0.16 -18.70
C ILE A 18 -8.13 1.03 -17.80
N ARG A 19 -7.50 2.08 -18.34
CA ARG A 19 -7.12 3.26 -17.57
C ARG A 19 -8.34 3.98 -17.01
N ARG A 20 -9.42 4.09 -17.81
CA ARG A 20 -10.69 4.68 -17.39
C ARG A 20 -11.34 3.86 -16.29
N TRP A 21 -11.40 2.54 -16.46
CA TRP A 21 -11.90 1.60 -15.47
C TRP A 21 -11.10 1.68 -14.15
N ARG A 22 -9.76 1.59 -14.21
CA ARG A 22 -8.88 1.70 -13.04
C ARG A 22 -9.09 3.00 -12.27
N LYS A 23 -9.42 4.10 -12.97
CA LYS A 23 -9.74 5.38 -12.32
C LYS A 23 -11.08 5.31 -11.60
N ALA A 24 -12.13 4.86 -12.28
CA ALA A 24 -13.45 4.72 -11.68
C ALA A 24 -13.44 3.79 -10.45
N GLU A 25 -12.70 2.68 -10.55
CA GLU A 25 -12.61 1.70 -9.48
C GLU A 25 -11.84 2.24 -8.27
N ARG A 26 -10.76 3.00 -8.48
CA ARG A 26 -10.10 3.74 -7.39
C ARG A 26 -11.06 4.68 -6.68
N ASP A 27 -11.79 5.48 -7.45
CA ASP A 27 -12.70 6.49 -6.88
C ASP A 27 -13.79 5.81 -6.03
N ARG A 28 -14.37 4.71 -6.53
CA ARG A 28 -15.35 3.88 -5.81
C ARG A 28 -14.80 3.33 -4.50
N LEU A 29 -13.63 2.68 -4.55
CA LEU A 29 -13.02 2.03 -3.38
C LEU A 29 -12.55 3.05 -2.33
N ILE A 30 -12.00 4.19 -2.75
CA ILE A 30 -11.63 5.28 -1.85
C ILE A 30 -12.87 5.87 -1.17
N ALA A 31 -13.95 6.12 -1.92
CA ALA A 31 -15.19 6.62 -1.34
C ALA A 31 -15.76 5.65 -0.30
N ALA A 32 -15.81 4.36 -0.63
CA ALA A 32 -16.30 3.34 0.27
C ALA A 32 -15.42 3.20 1.54
N ARG A 33 -14.09 3.34 1.40
CA ARG A 33 -13.16 3.36 2.54
C ARG A 33 -13.34 4.59 3.43
N LEU A 34 -13.59 5.76 2.83
CA LEU A 34 -13.84 7.00 3.58
C LEU A 34 -15.17 6.99 4.33
N ALA A 35 -16.13 6.14 3.91
CA ALA A 35 -17.39 5.93 4.62
C ALA A 35 -17.24 5.07 5.89
N ILE A 36 -16.08 4.43 6.12
CA ILE A 36 -15.85 3.63 7.33
C ILE A 36 -15.65 4.57 8.53
N PRO A 37 -16.44 4.41 9.61
CA PRO A 37 -16.26 5.15 10.86
C PRO A 37 -14.84 5.03 11.43
N ALA A 38 -14.38 6.07 12.13
CA ALA A 38 -13.00 6.16 12.60
C ALA A 38 -12.64 5.08 13.64
N ASP A 39 -13.57 4.74 14.53
CA ASP A 39 -13.47 3.67 15.51
C ASP A 39 -13.39 2.29 14.84
N ALA A 40 -14.24 2.05 13.83
CA ALA A 40 -14.18 0.82 13.04
C ALA A 40 -12.83 0.70 12.29
N ARG A 41 -12.32 1.79 11.72
CA ARG A 41 -10.98 1.82 11.09
C ARG A 41 -9.87 1.53 12.09
N ALA A 42 -9.94 2.07 13.31
CA ALA A 42 -8.95 1.77 14.35
C ALA A 42 -8.96 0.27 14.73
N ALA A 43 -10.14 -0.33 14.89
CA ALA A 43 -10.26 -1.76 15.17
C ALA A 43 -9.74 -2.63 14.01
N MET A 44 -10.05 -2.24 12.75
CA MET A 44 -9.51 -2.90 11.55
C MET A 44 -7.98 -2.79 11.48
N SER A 45 -7.42 -1.60 11.71
CA SER A 45 -5.97 -1.37 11.79
C SER A 45 -5.28 -2.26 12.82
N ALA A 46 -5.88 -2.45 14.00
CA ALA A 46 -5.33 -3.33 15.02
C ALA A 46 -5.31 -4.81 14.58
N ARG A 47 -6.36 -5.28 13.90
CA ARG A 47 -6.39 -6.64 13.31
C ARG A 47 -5.34 -6.80 12.22
N ILE A 48 -5.18 -5.79 11.37
CA ILE A 48 -4.15 -5.76 10.33
C ILE A 48 -2.77 -5.84 10.97
N ALA A 49 -2.49 -5.07 12.02
CA ALA A 49 -1.23 -5.11 12.75
C ALA A 49 -0.90 -6.51 13.30
N ALA A 50 -1.87 -7.18 13.93
CA ALA A 50 -1.68 -8.54 14.44
C ALA A 50 -1.41 -9.55 13.31
N ARG A 51 -2.11 -9.42 12.17
CA ARG A 51 -1.86 -10.26 10.98
C ARG A 51 -0.51 -9.97 10.32
N LEU A 52 -0.06 -8.71 10.35
CA LEU A 52 1.27 -8.33 9.89
C LEU A 52 2.36 -8.97 10.73
N ASP A 53 2.21 -9.00 12.06
CA ASP A 53 3.17 -9.67 12.95
C ASP A 53 3.27 -11.17 12.61
N ALA A 54 2.15 -11.84 12.38
CA ALA A 54 2.14 -13.25 11.97
C ALA A 54 2.79 -13.46 10.60
N ALA A 55 2.56 -12.56 9.64
CA ALA A 55 3.11 -12.66 8.29
C ALA A 55 4.61 -12.34 8.20
N ILE A 56 5.10 -11.43 9.05
CA ILE A 56 6.49 -10.97 9.02
C ILE A 56 7.40 -11.84 9.89
N GLY A 57 6.87 -12.34 11.02
CA GLY A 57 7.64 -13.05 12.03
C GLY A 57 8.55 -12.11 12.82
N ASP A 58 9.76 -12.57 13.14
CA ASP A 58 10.74 -11.76 13.85
C ASP A 58 11.20 -10.55 13.02
N VAL A 59 11.19 -9.39 13.67
CA VAL A 59 11.57 -8.09 13.10
C VAL A 59 12.94 -7.63 13.59
N ALA A 60 13.53 -8.29 14.58
CA ALA A 60 14.82 -7.90 15.15
C ALA A 60 15.89 -7.78 14.06
N GLY A 61 16.56 -6.63 14.00
CA GLY A 61 17.60 -6.34 13.00
C GLY A 61 17.10 -6.07 11.58
N ARG A 62 15.79 -6.17 11.31
CA ARG A 62 15.20 -5.95 9.97
C ARG A 62 14.75 -4.52 9.78
N MET A 63 14.84 -4.04 8.54
CA MET A 63 14.26 -2.78 8.08
C MET A 63 12.85 -3.03 7.50
N VAL A 64 11.82 -2.54 8.18
CA VAL A 64 10.41 -2.66 7.79
C VAL A 64 9.91 -1.31 7.32
N SER A 65 9.62 -1.16 6.02
CA SER A 65 9.01 0.08 5.55
C SER A 65 7.51 0.11 5.85
N PHE A 66 6.98 1.30 6.10
CA PHE A 66 5.55 1.55 6.24
C PHE A 66 5.21 2.84 5.51
N TYR A 67 3.92 3.12 5.32
CA TYR A 67 3.45 4.35 4.69
C TYR A 67 2.81 5.26 5.74
N TRP A 68 2.80 6.55 5.47
CA TRP A 68 1.96 7.46 6.24
C TRP A 68 0.52 7.36 5.74
N PRO A 69 -0.47 7.08 6.61
CA PRO A 69 -1.83 6.78 6.17
C PRO A 69 -2.46 7.96 5.44
N PHE A 70 -3.05 7.67 4.28
CA PHE A 70 -3.66 8.66 3.41
C PHE A 70 -5.09 8.26 3.02
N ARG A 71 -6.04 9.21 3.07
CA ARG A 71 -7.44 9.02 2.64
C ARG A 71 -8.11 7.76 3.21
N GLY A 72 -8.03 7.59 4.52
CA GLY A 72 -8.72 6.50 5.21
C GLY A 72 -8.02 5.14 5.17
N GLU A 73 -6.80 5.06 4.66
CA GLU A 73 -5.96 3.87 4.77
C GLU A 73 -5.78 3.39 6.23
N PRO A 74 -5.47 2.10 6.44
CA PRO A 74 -5.09 1.60 7.75
C PRO A 74 -3.97 2.43 8.36
N ASP A 75 -4.21 2.95 9.56
CA ASP A 75 -3.17 3.60 10.34
C ASP A 75 -2.29 2.56 11.01
N LEU A 76 -1.05 2.45 10.55
CA LEU A 76 -0.04 1.51 11.06
C LEU A 76 0.98 2.17 11.98
N ARG A 77 0.84 3.47 12.27
CA ARG A 77 1.81 4.20 13.12
C ARG A 77 1.93 3.59 14.52
N PRO A 78 0.84 3.18 15.20
CA PRO A 78 0.97 2.48 16.48
C PRO A 78 1.71 1.14 16.36
N TRP A 79 1.50 0.39 15.27
CA TRP A 79 2.20 -0.88 15.04
C TRP A 79 3.70 -0.67 14.81
N VAL A 80 4.09 0.40 14.12
CA VAL A 80 5.50 0.76 13.89
C VAL A 80 6.27 0.97 15.19
N GLU A 81 5.63 1.54 16.22
CA GLU A 81 6.26 1.67 17.55
C GLU A 81 6.61 0.29 18.13
N THR A 82 5.72 -0.70 17.99
CA THR A 82 5.98 -2.07 18.43
C THR A 82 7.08 -2.77 17.62
N VAL A 83 7.22 -2.46 16.33
CA VAL A 83 8.30 -3.00 15.48
C VAL A 83 9.65 -2.49 15.99
N ASN A 84 9.74 -1.18 16.25
CA ASN A 84 10.96 -0.58 16.80
C ASN A 84 11.28 -1.12 18.21
N ALA A 85 10.27 -1.30 19.07
CA ALA A 85 10.43 -1.85 20.41
C ALA A 85 10.96 -3.30 20.42
N ARG A 86 10.66 -4.07 19.37
CA ARG A 86 11.16 -5.46 19.16
C ARG A 86 12.51 -5.53 18.46
N GLY A 87 13.23 -4.41 18.35
CA GLY A 87 14.57 -4.36 17.73
C GLY A 87 14.55 -4.28 16.20
N GLY A 88 13.39 -4.11 15.58
CA GLY A 88 13.28 -3.73 14.18
C GLY A 88 13.60 -2.25 13.97
N ARG A 89 13.77 -1.87 12.71
CA ARG A 89 13.90 -0.48 12.28
C ARG A 89 12.84 -0.18 11.24
N THR A 90 12.29 1.04 11.27
CA THR A 90 11.26 1.43 10.32
C THR A 90 11.69 2.52 9.35
N ALA A 91 11.08 2.53 8.17
CA ALA A 91 11.36 3.51 7.13
C ALA A 91 10.09 3.98 6.41
N LEU A 92 10.08 5.25 6.01
CA LEU A 92 9.02 5.84 5.19
C LEU A 92 9.45 5.94 3.73
N PRO A 93 8.56 5.63 2.76
CA PRO A 93 8.80 5.90 1.35
C PRO A 93 8.71 7.40 1.08
N ILE A 94 9.61 7.88 0.21
CA ILE A 94 9.69 9.27 -0.21
C ILE A 94 9.58 9.32 -1.73
N VAL A 95 8.66 10.15 -2.19
CA VAL A 95 8.58 10.54 -3.60
C VAL A 95 9.62 11.63 -3.84
N VAL A 96 10.72 11.29 -4.51
CA VAL A 96 11.76 12.26 -4.89
C VAL A 96 11.31 13.07 -6.10
N GLU A 97 10.79 12.39 -7.12
CA GLU A 97 10.35 12.99 -8.38
C GLU A 97 9.22 12.14 -8.98
N LYS A 98 8.30 12.77 -9.71
CA LYS A 98 7.26 12.07 -10.47
C LYS A 98 7.90 11.14 -11.50
N GLY A 99 7.42 9.89 -11.58
CA GLY A 99 7.92 8.93 -12.55
C GLY A 99 9.21 8.20 -12.14
N ARG A 100 9.83 8.55 -11.00
CA ARG A 100 10.95 7.81 -10.43
C ARG A 100 10.50 6.75 -9.42
N PRO A 101 11.36 5.76 -9.10
CA PRO A 101 11.22 4.93 -7.92
C PRO A 101 11.14 5.75 -6.63
N LEU A 102 10.53 5.18 -5.59
CA LEU A 102 10.61 5.69 -4.23
C LEU A 102 12.02 5.43 -3.69
N ILE A 103 12.48 6.33 -2.83
CA ILE A 103 13.54 6.00 -1.87
C ILE A 103 12.89 5.76 -0.52
N PHE A 104 13.55 5.01 0.36
CA PHE A 104 13.13 4.88 1.75
C PHE A 104 14.12 5.60 2.64
N ARG A 105 13.63 6.28 3.69
CA ARG A 105 14.48 6.81 4.76
C ARG A 105 14.01 6.26 6.08
N ALA A 106 14.98 5.92 6.94
CA ALA A 106 14.68 5.49 8.30
C ALA A 106 13.91 6.57 9.04
N TRP A 107 12.94 6.15 9.85
CA TRP A 107 12.17 7.02 10.70
C TRP A 107 11.66 6.26 11.91
N LYS A 108 11.72 6.91 13.07
CA LYS A 108 11.02 6.50 14.30
C LYS A 108 10.21 7.65 14.86
N GLN A 109 9.22 7.32 15.68
CA GLN A 109 8.37 8.30 16.35
C GLN A 109 9.21 9.34 17.12
N GLY A 110 8.82 10.61 17.02
CA GLY A 110 9.53 11.74 17.60
C GLY A 110 10.59 12.38 16.68
N GLU A 111 11.00 11.71 15.60
CA GLU A 111 11.90 12.33 14.61
C GLU A 111 11.16 13.32 13.71
N LYS A 112 11.87 14.39 13.36
CA LYS A 112 11.33 15.50 12.56
C LYS A 112 10.86 15.02 11.18
N LEU A 113 9.66 15.44 10.82
CA LEU A 113 9.07 15.25 9.50
C LEU A 113 8.91 16.60 8.78
N ASP A 114 9.17 16.60 7.49
CA ASP A 114 8.87 17.70 6.58
C ASP A 114 7.64 17.36 5.71
N LYS A 115 7.09 18.36 5.01
CA LYS A 115 5.96 18.15 4.09
C LYS A 115 6.46 17.59 2.75
N GLY A 116 6.00 16.40 2.39
CA GLY A 116 6.24 15.78 1.10
C GLY A 116 5.14 16.04 0.07
N VAL A 117 5.18 15.27 -1.03
CA VAL A 117 4.13 15.28 -2.07
C VAL A 117 2.76 14.95 -1.44
N TRP A 118 1.72 15.68 -1.88
CA TRP A 118 0.36 15.58 -1.32
C TRP A 118 0.26 15.90 0.18
N ASN A 119 1.21 16.68 0.73
CA ASN A 119 1.33 16.97 2.16
C ASN A 119 1.53 15.72 3.03
N ILE A 120 1.99 14.62 2.45
CA ILE A 120 2.34 13.42 3.20
C ILE A 120 3.67 13.69 3.93
N PRO A 121 3.73 13.52 5.26
CA PRO A 121 4.96 13.71 6.03
C PRO A 121 6.08 12.77 5.59
N ILE A 122 7.30 13.31 5.45
CA ILE A 122 8.51 12.56 5.09
C ILE A 122 9.66 12.86 6.07
N PRO A 123 10.59 11.93 6.30
CA PRO A 123 11.77 12.20 7.13
C PRO A 123 12.58 13.38 6.59
N ALA A 124 12.82 14.38 7.45
CA ALA A 124 13.49 15.64 7.09
C ALA A 124 14.95 15.42 6.67
N GLN A 125 15.58 14.36 7.18
CA GLN A 125 16.99 14.04 6.98
C GLN A 125 17.20 12.52 6.97
N GLY A 126 18.43 12.09 6.70
CA GLY A 126 18.86 10.69 6.70
C GLY A 126 19.14 10.14 5.32
N ASP A 127 20.09 9.21 5.26
CA ASP A 127 20.48 8.55 4.02
C ASP A 127 19.41 7.55 3.56
N PRO A 128 19.33 7.28 2.24
CA PRO A 128 18.48 6.22 1.72
C PRO A 128 18.81 4.87 2.34
N VAL A 129 17.77 4.12 2.71
CA VAL A 129 17.86 2.76 3.23
C VAL A 129 17.12 1.79 2.32
N LEU A 130 17.47 0.50 2.41
CA LEU A 130 16.78 -0.58 1.70
C LEU A 130 15.98 -1.42 2.69
N PRO A 131 14.65 -1.51 2.55
CA PRO A 131 13.83 -2.35 3.43
C PRO A 131 13.95 -3.85 3.12
N ASP A 132 13.89 -4.67 4.16
CA ASP A 132 13.70 -6.12 4.11
C ASP A 132 12.24 -6.51 3.92
N VAL A 133 11.34 -5.68 4.44
CA VAL A 133 9.90 -5.82 4.34
C VAL A 133 9.32 -4.52 3.80
N VAL A 134 8.54 -4.60 2.73
CA VAL A 134 7.83 -3.46 2.16
C VAL A 134 6.35 -3.58 2.43
N ILE A 135 5.81 -2.68 3.25
CA ILE A 135 4.37 -2.55 3.43
C ILE A 135 3.81 -1.58 2.39
N ALA A 136 3.01 -2.10 1.46
CA ALA A 136 2.43 -1.35 0.36
C ALA A 136 0.92 -1.12 0.59
N PRO A 137 0.43 0.13 0.69
CA PRO A 137 -1.00 0.38 0.77
C PRO A 137 -1.66 0.02 -0.57
N VAL A 138 -2.86 -0.57 -0.47
CA VAL A 138 -3.69 -0.88 -1.63
C VAL A 138 -4.91 0.05 -1.69
N VAL A 139 -5.34 0.41 -2.90
CA VAL A 139 -6.70 0.95 -3.13
C VAL A 139 -7.64 -0.20 -3.49
N GLY A 140 -7.16 -1.14 -4.30
CA GLY A 140 -7.78 -2.43 -4.56
C GLY A 140 -6.73 -3.53 -4.69
N ILE A 141 -7.13 -4.78 -4.54
CA ILE A 141 -6.26 -5.96 -4.66
C ILE A 141 -7.05 -7.10 -5.31
N ASP A 142 -6.44 -7.78 -6.26
CA ASP A 142 -7.06 -8.93 -6.93
C ASP A 142 -6.58 -10.28 -6.36
N PRO A 143 -7.20 -11.42 -6.78
CA PRO A 143 -6.83 -12.75 -6.27
C PRO A 143 -5.36 -13.13 -6.55
N ASP A 144 -4.77 -12.58 -7.61
CA ASP A 144 -3.38 -12.81 -8.01
C ASP A 144 -2.40 -11.84 -7.31
N LYS A 145 -2.87 -11.12 -6.29
CA LYS A 145 -2.12 -10.19 -5.44
C LYS A 145 -1.59 -8.96 -6.21
N TYR A 146 -2.16 -8.63 -7.36
CA TYR A 146 -1.87 -7.37 -8.04
C TYR A 146 -2.67 -6.22 -7.41
N ARG A 147 -1.95 -5.16 -7.06
CA ARG A 147 -2.54 -4.00 -6.38
C ARG A 147 -2.99 -2.94 -7.39
N LEU A 148 -4.17 -2.40 -7.16
CA LEU A 148 -4.58 -1.11 -7.70
C LEU A 148 -4.09 -0.03 -6.72
N GLY A 149 -3.06 0.72 -7.08
CA GLY A 149 -2.59 1.90 -6.32
C GLY A 149 -3.22 3.21 -6.84
N TYR A 150 -2.78 4.37 -6.34
CA TYR A 150 -3.31 5.70 -6.75
C TYR A 150 -3.00 6.13 -8.19
N GLY A 151 -2.33 5.29 -8.99
CA GLY A 151 -2.02 5.57 -10.40
C GLY A 151 -0.66 6.24 -10.66
N GLY A 152 0.12 6.52 -9.60
CA GLY A 152 1.47 7.06 -9.75
C GLY A 152 2.51 6.03 -10.22
N GLY A 153 2.25 4.72 -10.07
CA GLY A 153 3.18 3.63 -10.41
C GLY A 153 4.47 3.62 -9.57
N PHE A 154 4.46 4.29 -8.41
CA PHE A 154 5.65 4.45 -7.57
C PHE A 154 6.16 3.12 -7.02
N PHE A 155 5.31 2.33 -6.35
CA PHE A 155 5.72 1.03 -5.81
C PHE A 155 6.14 0.07 -6.92
N ASP A 156 5.39 -0.02 -8.03
CA ASP A 156 5.70 -0.94 -9.12
C ASP A 156 7.10 -0.67 -9.70
N ARG A 157 7.42 0.61 -9.98
CA ARG A 157 8.78 1.01 -10.37
C ARG A 157 9.82 0.75 -9.28
N THR A 158 9.46 0.99 -8.01
CA THR A 158 10.37 0.77 -6.88
C THR A 158 10.76 -0.70 -6.79
N LEU A 159 9.76 -1.58 -6.68
CA LEU A 159 9.95 -3.02 -6.54
C LEU A 159 10.71 -3.61 -7.73
N ALA A 160 10.43 -3.15 -8.95
CA ALA A 160 11.17 -3.56 -10.15
C ALA A 160 12.65 -3.13 -10.13
N SER A 161 12.98 -2.02 -9.45
CA SER A 161 14.35 -1.47 -9.38
C SER A 161 15.14 -1.89 -8.14
N MET A 162 14.53 -2.60 -7.17
CA MET A 162 15.23 -2.92 -5.92
C MET A 162 16.36 -3.92 -6.16
N PRO A 163 17.56 -3.68 -5.62
CA PRO A 163 18.73 -4.54 -5.84
C PRO A 163 18.59 -5.92 -5.17
N ARG A 164 17.69 -6.02 -4.18
CA ARG A 164 17.33 -7.25 -3.48
C ARG A 164 15.82 -7.33 -3.37
N LYS A 165 15.25 -8.52 -3.49
CA LYS A 165 13.80 -8.73 -3.38
C LYS A 165 13.40 -8.71 -1.89
N PRO A 166 12.64 -7.71 -1.42
CA PRO A 166 12.11 -7.72 -0.06
C PRO A 166 10.88 -8.64 0.03
N LEU A 167 10.44 -8.95 1.24
CA LEU A 167 9.08 -9.42 1.47
C LEU A 167 8.11 -8.25 1.24
N VAL A 168 7.27 -8.34 0.21
CA VAL A 168 6.29 -7.28 -0.12
C VAL A 168 4.91 -7.70 0.37
N ILE A 169 4.31 -6.89 1.25
CA ILE A 169 2.98 -7.15 1.80
C ILE A 169 2.04 -6.01 1.40
N GLY A 170 1.02 -6.34 0.62
CA GLY A 170 -0.11 -5.44 0.34
C GLY A 170 -1.02 -5.33 1.55
N VAL A 171 -1.34 -4.11 1.98
CA VAL A 171 -2.18 -3.85 3.15
C VAL A 171 -3.39 -3.00 2.81
N GLY A 172 -4.55 -3.41 3.32
CA GLY A 172 -5.83 -2.72 3.13
C GLY A 172 -6.96 -3.33 3.96
N TYR A 173 -8.20 -3.06 3.58
CA TYR A 173 -9.42 -3.62 4.16
C TYR A 173 -10.01 -4.70 3.24
N GLU A 174 -10.79 -5.63 3.80
CA GLU A 174 -11.38 -6.74 3.03
C GLU A 174 -12.25 -6.27 1.85
N MET A 175 -12.95 -5.14 2.02
CA MET A 175 -13.78 -4.52 0.96
C MET A 175 -12.99 -4.03 -0.27
N GLN A 176 -11.66 -4.00 -0.20
CA GLN A 176 -10.79 -3.58 -1.30
C GLN A 176 -10.45 -4.75 -2.24
N ARG A 177 -10.97 -5.96 -1.97
CA ARG A 177 -10.91 -7.06 -2.93
C ARG A 177 -11.71 -6.72 -4.18
N ILE A 178 -11.10 -6.96 -5.33
CA ILE A 178 -11.71 -6.77 -6.64
C ILE A 178 -11.39 -7.98 -7.53
N PRO A 179 -12.22 -8.30 -8.54
CA PRO A 179 -11.98 -9.48 -9.36
C PRO A 179 -10.68 -9.43 -10.17
N THR A 180 -10.23 -8.23 -10.55
CA THR A 180 -9.00 -8.01 -11.31
C THR A 180 -8.58 -6.55 -11.21
N ILE A 181 -7.30 -6.24 -11.41
CA ILE A 181 -6.87 -4.88 -11.74
C ILE A 181 -6.67 -4.66 -13.25
N TYR A 182 -6.94 -5.68 -14.06
CA TYR A 182 -6.42 -5.86 -15.41
C TYR A 182 -4.90 -5.65 -15.44
N PRO A 183 -4.09 -6.54 -14.80
CA PRO A 183 -2.65 -6.36 -14.66
C PRO A 183 -1.95 -6.05 -15.99
N GLN A 184 -0.96 -5.17 -15.95
CA GLN A 184 -0.12 -4.80 -17.08
C GLN A 184 1.30 -5.33 -16.85
N ALA A 185 2.12 -5.41 -17.91
CA ALA A 185 3.48 -5.94 -17.82
C ALA A 185 4.40 -5.22 -16.81
N HIS A 186 4.07 -3.99 -16.43
CA HIS A 186 4.83 -3.21 -15.44
C HIS A 186 4.28 -3.33 -14.01
N ASP A 187 3.09 -3.91 -13.82
CA ASP A 187 2.52 -4.10 -12.49
C ASP A 187 3.25 -5.26 -11.80
N VAL A 188 3.63 -5.07 -10.54
CA VAL A 188 4.36 -6.08 -9.76
C VAL A 188 3.41 -6.68 -8.71
N PRO A 189 3.20 -8.00 -8.67
CA PRO A 189 2.33 -8.61 -7.67
C PRO A 189 2.97 -8.53 -6.27
N MET A 190 2.14 -8.45 -5.25
CA MET A 190 2.60 -8.51 -3.86
C MET A 190 3.00 -9.95 -3.51
N GLY A 191 4.00 -10.11 -2.64
CA GLY A 191 4.36 -11.43 -2.11
C GLY A 191 3.24 -11.98 -1.22
N GLU A 192 2.72 -11.13 -0.34
CA GLU A 192 1.57 -11.44 0.52
C GLU A 192 0.56 -10.29 0.57
N VAL A 193 -0.64 -10.60 1.06
CA VAL A 193 -1.70 -9.62 1.26
C VAL A 193 -2.31 -9.80 2.64
N VAL A 194 -2.33 -8.73 3.43
CA VAL A 194 -2.97 -8.66 4.73
C VAL A 194 -4.10 -7.64 4.67
N LEU A 195 -5.33 -8.13 4.78
CA LEU A 195 -6.54 -7.30 4.87
C LEU A 195 -7.16 -7.40 6.27
N GLY A 196 -8.05 -6.49 6.66
CA GLY A 196 -8.74 -6.57 7.95
C GLY A 196 -10.05 -5.82 8.02
#